data_AF-E5BI76-F1
#
_entry.id   AF-E5BI76-F1
#
_cell.length_a   1.000
_cell.length_b   1.000
_cell.length_c   1.000
_cell.angle_alpha   90.00
_cell.angle_beta   90.00
_cell.angle_gamma   90.00
#
_symmetry.space_group_name_H-M   'P 1'
#
loop_
_entity.id
_entity.type
_entity.pdbx_description
1 polymer ?
#
loop_
_entity_poly.entity_id
_entity_poly.type
_entity_poly.pdbx_seq_one_letter_code
_entity_poly.pdbx_strand_id
1 'polypeptide(L)'
;MEEILELIGKEIQPSLQEHGGSLEIVLYEEEKQELQLRLMGQCCSCPHSIDTVENFIKVKLKEKFPKLKKISVNTGVSNELLEIAKNLLRKEDSIGKLERDL
;
A
#
# COMPACT_ATOMS: atom_id res chain seq x y z
N MET A 1 12.94 -8.42 -12.45
CA MET A 1 11.69 -8.70 -11.71
C MET A 1 11.78 -9.98 -10.88
N GLU A 2 12.31 -11.08 -11.43
CA GLU A 2 12.38 -12.41 -10.78
C GLU A 2 13.08 -12.41 -9.41
N GLU A 3 14.21 -11.70 -9.27
CA GLU A 3 14.94 -11.61 -8.00
C GLU A 3 14.13 -10.95 -6.86
N ILE A 4 13.25 -10.00 -7.21
CA ILE A 4 12.39 -9.30 -6.24
C ILE A 4 11.32 -10.28 -5.74
N LEU A 5 10.73 -11.06 -6.64
CA LEU A 5 9.77 -12.12 -6.28
C LEU A 5 10.42 -13.16 -5.37
N GLU A 6 11.64 -13.60 -5.68
CA GLU A 6 12.36 -14.55 -4.84
C GLU A 6 12.66 -14.00 -3.44
N LEU A 7 13.11 -12.73 -3.32
CA LEU A 7 13.29 -12.09 -2.02
C LEU A 7 11.97 -12.06 -1.25
N ILE A 8 10.90 -11.62 -1.90
CA ILE A 8 9.59 -11.50 -1.26
C ILE A 8 9.14 -12.87 -0.77
N GLY A 9 9.16 -13.90 -1.62
CA GLY A 9 8.72 -15.25 -1.26
C GLY A 9 9.57 -15.93 -0.20
N LYS A 10 10.90 -15.70 -0.18
CA LYS A 10 11.80 -16.39 0.76
C LYS A 10 11.94 -15.70 2.11
N GLU A 11 11.89 -14.36 2.17
CA GLU A 11 12.17 -13.62 3.40
C GLU A 11 10.95 -12.87 3.95
N ILE A 12 10.17 -12.23 3.07
CA ILE A 12 9.12 -11.28 3.48
C ILE A 12 7.79 -12.01 3.70
N GLN A 13 7.41 -12.89 2.79
CA GLN A 13 6.17 -13.65 2.81
C GLN A 13 6.04 -14.58 4.03
N PRO A 14 7.04 -15.40 4.41
CA PRO A 14 6.93 -16.23 5.61
C PRO A 14 6.76 -15.38 6.88
N SER A 15 7.56 -14.31 7.03
CA SER A 15 7.45 -13.38 8.16
C SER A 15 6.06 -12.76 8.25
N LEU A 16 5.48 -12.35 7.12
CA LEU A 16 4.12 -11.82 7.06
C LEU A 16 3.07 -12.88 7.41
N GLN A 17 3.21 -14.10 6.90
CA GLN A 17 2.27 -15.20 7.13
C GLN A 17 2.22 -15.64 8.60
N GLU A 18 3.34 -15.58 9.33
CA GLU A 18 3.37 -15.81 10.78
C GLU A 18 2.47 -14.82 11.54
N HIS A 19 2.38 -13.58 11.04
CA HIS A 19 1.48 -12.55 11.55
C HIS A 19 0.11 -12.55 10.84
N GLY A 20 -0.18 -13.55 10.01
CA GLY A 20 -1.38 -13.71 9.18
C GLY A 20 -1.58 -12.64 8.09
N GLY A 21 -0.53 -11.90 7.78
CA GLY A 21 -0.46 -11.01 6.63
C GLY A 21 -0.03 -11.73 5.35
N SER A 22 -0.13 -11.04 4.23
CA SER A 22 0.42 -11.46 2.94
C SER A 22 0.75 -10.23 2.10
N LEU A 23 1.60 -10.38 1.08
CA LEU A 23 2.01 -9.31 0.20
C LEU A 23 1.82 -9.72 -1.25
N GLU A 24 1.33 -8.81 -2.07
CA GLU A 24 1.18 -8.97 -3.51
C GLU A 24 1.89 -7.83 -4.25
N ILE A 25 2.51 -8.11 -5.39
CA ILE A 25 3.10 -7.10 -6.25
C ILE A 25 2.03 -6.59 -7.21
N VAL A 26 1.75 -5.29 -7.16
CA VAL A 26 0.74 -4.64 -8.01
C VAL A 26 1.36 -4.13 -9.30
N LEU A 27 2.52 -3.48 -9.20
CA LEU A 27 3.20 -2.87 -10.34
C LEU A 27 4.70 -2.80 -10.06
N TYR A 28 5.50 -3.01 -11.09
CA TYR A 28 6.93 -2.72 -11.08
C TYR A 28 7.31 -1.99 -12.37
N GLU A 29 7.68 -0.71 -12.25
CA GLU A 29 8.19 0.10 -13.34
C GLU A 29 9.71 0.09 -13.31
N GLU A 30 10.34 -0.68 -14.21
CA GLU A 30 11.80 -0.82 -14.26
C GLU A 30 12.51 0.48 -14.65
N GLU A 31 11.95 1.24 -15.59
CA GLU A 31 12.53 2.51 -16.08
C GLU A 31 12.62 3.58 -14.98
N LYS A 32 11.58 3.68 -14.14
CA LYS A 32 11.54 4.62 -13.01
C LYS A 32 12.05 4.01 -11.71
N GLN A 33 12.27 2.71 -11.68
CA GLN A 33 12.65 1.92 -10.50
C GLN A 33 11.64 2.07 -9.36
N GLU A 34 10.35 2.04 -9.72
CA GLU A 34 9.23 2.18 -8.79
C GLU A 34 8.52 0.83 -8.59
N LEU A 35 8.28 0.46 -7.33
CA LEU A 35 7.60 -0.78 -6.95
C LEU A 35 6.36 -0.47 -6.12
N GLN A 36 5.21 -0.98 -6.58
CA GLN A 36 3.95 -0.91 -5.85
C GLN A 36 3.56 -2.29 -5.33
N LEU A 37 3.25 -2.33 -4.04
CA LEU A 37 2.91 -3.55 -3.31
C LEU A 37 1.54 -3.36 -2.65
N ARG A 38 0.82 -4.47 -2.51
CA ARG A 38 -0.44 -4.53 -1.77
C ARG A 38 -0.26 -5.43 -0.57
N LEU A 39 -0.51 -4.90 0.62
CA LEU A 39 -0.66 -5.72 1.81
C LEU A 39 -2.04 -6.35 1.80
N MET A 40 -2.10 -7.62 2.20
CA MET A 40 -3.31 -8.40 2.39
C MET A 40 -3.31 -9.08 3.77
N GLY A 41 -4.48 -9.52 4.22
CA GLY A 41 -4.65 -10.21 5.50
C GLY A 41 -4.76 -9.29 6.71
N GLN A 42 -4.56 -9.86 7.89
CA GLN A 42 -4.84 -9.23 9.20
C GLN A 42 -3.93 -8.03 9.49
N CYS A 43 -2.75 -7.95 8.88
CA CYS A 43 -1.86 -6.78 8.96
C CYS A 43 -2.48 -5.50 8.37
N CYS A 44 -3.51 -5.60 7.51
CA CYS A 44 -4.21 -4.43 6.97
C CYS A 44 -5.19 -3.79 7.95
N SER A 45 -5.60 -4.50 8.99
CA SER A 45 -6.68 -4.08 9.89
C SER A 45 -6.18 -3.38 11.16
N CYS A 46 -4.88 -3.46 11.47
CA CYS A 46 -4.29 -2.84 12.66
C CYS A 46 -3.51 -1.58 12.25
N PRO A 47 -4.07 -0.36 12.42
CA PRO A 47 -3.46 0.88 11.94
C PRO A 47 -2.08 1.15 12.53
N HIS A 48 -1.79 0.62 13.73
CA HIS A 48 -0.48 0.74 14.37
C HIS A 48 0.62 -0.11 13.71
N SER A 49 0.24 -1.24 13.09
CA SER A 49 1.20 -2.20 12.52
C SER A 49 1.49 -1.96 11.03
N ILE A 50 0.65 -1.19 10.34
CA ILE A 50 0.82 -0.90 8.90
C ILE A 50 2.15 -0.18 8.66
N ASP A 51 2.47 0.84 9.46
CA ASP A 51 3.70 1.62 9.34
C ASP A 51 4.94 0.74 9.60
N THR A 52 4.88 -0.13 10.63
CA THR A 52 5.96 -1.06 10.95
C THR A 52 6.21 -2.06 9.83
N VAL A 53 5.15 -2.65 9.29
CA VAL A 53 5.24 -3.62 8.20
C VAL A 53 5.73 -2.97 6.91
N GLU A 54 5.21 -1.78 6.59
CA GLU A 54 5.68 -1.01 5.44
C GLU A 54 7.17 -0.69 5.56
N ASN A 55 7.62 -0.21 6.73
CA ASN A 55 9.02 0.10 6.96
C ASN A 55 9.90 -1.15 6.86
N PHE A 56 9.48 -2.27 7.45
CA PHE A 56 10.19 -3.56 7.33
C PHE A 56 10.39 -3.96 5.85
N ILE A 57 9.34 -3.89 5.04
CA ILE A 57 9.39 -4.22 3.61
C ILE A 57 10.33 -3.26 2.86
N LYS A 58 10.21 -1.95 3.13
CA LYS A 58 11.06 -0.92 2.51
C LYS A 58 12.54 -1.12 2.83
N VAL A 59 12.88 -1.43 4.08
CA VAL A 59 14.26 -1.68 4.51
C VAL A 59 14.83 -2.90 3.80
N LYS A 60 14.15 -4.05 3.88
CA LYS A 60 14.59 -5.29 3.23
C LYS A 60 14.78 -5.15 1.71
N LEU A 61 13.85 -4.46 1.05
CA LEU A 61 13.94 -4.20 -0.39
C LEU A 61 15.07 -3.22 -0.73
N LYS A 62 15.29 -2.17 0.05
CA LYS A 62 16.39 -1.22 -0.18
C LYS A 62 17.76 -1.83 0.09
N GLU A 63 17.89 -2.71 1.09
CA GLU A 63 19.15 -3.41 1.38
C GLU A 63 19.58 -4.29 0.21
N LYS A 64 18.65 -5.07 -0.36
CA LYS A 64 18.97 -5.99 -1.46
C LYS A 64 18.91 -5.32 -2.84
N PHE A 65 18.06 -4.31 -3.00
CA PHE A 65 17.85 -3.57 -4.24
C PHE A 65 17.94 -2.06 -3.98
N PRO A 66 19.15 -1.51 -3.75
CA PRO A 66 19.35 -0.08 -3.52
C PRO A 66 18.97 0.80 -4.72
N LYS A 67 18.77 0.18 -5.88
CA LYS A 67 18.33 0.82 -7.13
C LYS A 67 16.84 1.22 -7.12
N LEU A 68 16.02 0.70 -6.19
CA LEU A 68 14.61 1.07 -6.10
C LEU A 68 14.47 2.52 -5.59
N LYS A 69 13.97 3.41 -6.45
CA LYS A 69 13.76 4.83 -6.11
C LYS A 69 12.54 5.05 -5.23
N LYS A 70 11.45 4.33 -5.52
CA LYS A 70 10.19 4.47 -4.79
C LYS A 70 9.55 3.12 -4.52
N ILE A 71 9.11 2.94 -3.28
CA ILE A 71 8.39 1.75 -2.83
C ILE A 71 7.12 2.25 -2.14
N SER A 72 5.96 1.86 -2.66
CA SER A 72 4.66 2.22 -2.09
C SER A 72 3.90 0.97 -1.72
N VAL A 73 3.41 0.91 -0.48
CA VAL A 73 2.62 -0.22 0.03
C VAL A 73 1.21 0.28 0.30
N ASN A 74 0.22 -0.38 -0.29
CA ASN A 74 -1.18 0.00 -0.13
C ASN A 74 -1.94 -1.10 0.62
N THR A 75 -2.74 -0.71 1.63
CA THR A 75 -3.73 -1.58 2.25
C THR A 75 -5.03 -1.45 1.45
N GLY A 76 -5.53 -2.56 0.91
CA GLY A 76 -6.47 -2.54 -0.20
C GLY A 76 -7.78 -1.78 0.07
N VAL A 77 -8.13 -0.88 -0.86
CA VAL A 77 -9.49 -0.41 -1.11
C VAL A 77 -9.64 -0.31 -2.62
N SER A 78 -10.75 -0.77 -3.19
CA SER A 78 -10.98 -0.68 -4.63
C SER A 78 -11.08 0.78 -5.08
N ASN A 79 -10.58 1.09 -6.28
CA ASN A 79 -10.71 2.43 -6.86
C ASN A 79 -12.16 2.89 -6.92
N GLU A 80 -13.09 1.98 -7.23
CA GLU A 80 -14.52 2.26 -7.26
C GLU A 80 -15.06 2.74 -5.90
N LEU A 81 -14.69 2.09 -4.79
CA LEU A 81 -15.07 2.53 -3.44
C LEU A 81 -14.45 3.89 -3.10
N LEU A 82 -13.20 4.12 -3.52
CA LEU A 82 -12.52 5.40 -3.32
C LEU A 82 -13.20 6.52 -4.12
N GLU A 83 -13.69 6.24 -5.32
CA GLU A 83 -14.44 7.20 -6.14
C GLU A 83 -15.80 7.53 -5.54
N ILE A 84 -16.52 6.53 -5.02
CA ILE A 84 -17.78 6.74 -4.30
C ILE A 84 -17.56 7.61 -3.06
N ALA A 85 -16.54 7.30 -2.25
CA ALA A 85 -16.21 8.08 -1.05
C ALA A 85 -15.81 9.53 -1.41
N LYS A 86 -14.98 9.72 -2.46
CA LYS A 86 -14.62 11.05 -2.98
C LYS A 86 -15.85 11.84 -3.42
N ASN A 87 -16.78 11.20 -4.11
CA ASN A 87 -17.99 11.85 -4.58
C ASN A 87 -18.93 12.25 -3.43
N LEU A 88 -19.00 11.43 -2.38
CA LEU A 88 -19.79 11.73 -1.18
C LEU A 88 -19.21 12.95 -0.42
N LEU A 89 -17.90 12.96 -0.15
CA LEU A 89 -17.23 14.06 0.54
C LEU A 89 -17.28 15.38 -0.25
N ARG A 90 -17.25 15.33 -1.59
CA ARG A 90 -17.45 16.52 -2.44
C ARG A 90 -18.85 17.11 -2.33
N LYS A 91 -19.85 16.32 -1.94
CA LYS A 91 -21.25 16.76 -1.83
C LYS A 91 -21.50 17.57 -0.55
N GLU A 92 -20.75 17.33 0.53
CA GLU A 92 -20.83 18.11 1.77
C GLU A 92 -20.35 19.57 1.60
N ASP A 93 -19.37 19.83 0.74
CA ASP A 93 -18.92 21.20 0.46
C ASP A 93 -20.01 22.06 -0.20
N SER A 94 -20.92 21.42 -0.96
CA SER A 94 -22.08 22.10 -1.58
C SER A 94 -23.19 22.40 -0.57
N ILE A 95 -23.30 21.63 0.52
CA ILE A 95 -24.31 21.83 1.58
C ILE A 95 -23.83 22.92 2.54
N GLY A 96 -22.55 22.87 2.94
CA GLY A 96 -21.95 23.89 3.82
C GLY A 96 -21.80 25.28 3.19
N LYS A 97 -21.87 25.39 1.86
CA LYS A 97 -21.90 26.68 1.17
C LYS A 97 -23.31 27.28 1.09
N LEU A 98 -24.36 26.45 1.01
CA LEU A 98 -25.75 26.92 0.97
C LEU A 98 -26.20 27.50 2.33
N GLU A 99 -25.69 26.97 3.44
CA GLU A 99 -26.02 27.47 4.80
C GLU A 99 -25.21 28.70 5.24
N ARG A 100 -24.19 29.13 4.47
CA ARG A 100 -23.40 30.34 4.78
C ARG A 100 -23.87 31.59 4.03
N ASP A 101 -24.77 31.41 3.07
CA ASP A 101 -25.41 32.49 2.30
C ASP A 101 -26.87 32.75 2.77
N LEU A 102 -27.32 32.12 3.87
CA LEU A 102 -28.59 32.40 4.56
C LEU A 102 -28.34 33.06 5.92
#